data_AF-A0A6A6VQM7-F1
#
_entry.id   AF-A0A6A6VQM7-F1
#
_cell.length_a   1.000
_cell.length_b   1.000
_cell.length_c   1.000
_cell.angle_alpha   90.00
_cell.angle_beta   90.00
_cell.angle_gamma   90.00
#
_symmetry.space_group_name_H-M   'P 1'
#
loop_
_entity.id
_entity.type
_entity.pdbx_description
1 polymer ?
#
loop_
_entity_poly.entity_id
_entity_poly.type
_entity_poly.pdbx_seq_one_letter_code
_entity_poly.pdbx_strand_id
1 'polypeptide(L)'
;MAPRTPLASISPNIIRKKHLNISTRSMILGAHHGGASVAEIKDFTDIPHTTIRDTIKKSTTRPNMTESMPRSGRPRVFTPRDKRRLLLFARLNPQCTYNELRSLTGLDMSNSTIKRIFSENGITNWGAK
;
A
#
# COMPACT_ATOMS: atom_id res chain seq x y z
N MET A 1 -10.50 1.96 -20.34
CA MET A 1 -10.43 3.44 -20.25
C MET A 1 -10.58 3.96 -21.65
N ALA A 2 -11.52 4.86 -21.93
CA ALA A 2 -11.65 5.41 -23.28
C ALA A 2 -10.37 6.18 -23.65
N PRO A 3 -9.87 6.05 -24.89
CA PRO A 3 -8.78 6.89 -25.37
C PRO A 3 -9.20 8.36 -25.33
N ARG A 4 -8.22 9.27 -25.28
CA ARG A 4 -8.53 10.71 -25.38
C ARG A 4 -9.14 11.00 -26.73
N THR A 5 -10.11 11.90 -26.75
CA THR A 5 -10.62 12.47 -28.00
C THR A 5 -9.48 13.25 -28.68
N PRO A 6 -9.13 12.94 -29.94
CA PRO A 6 -8.10 13.67 -30.66
C PRO A 6 -8.47 15.15 -30.77
N LEU A 7 -7.47 16.04 -30.68
CA LEU A 7 -7.59 17.51 -30.78
C LEU A 7 -8.44 18.23 -29.71
N ALA A 8 -8.88 17.54 -28.65
CA ALA A 8 -9.57 18.18 -27.53
C ALA A 8 -8.62 19.09 -26.71
N SER A 9 -9.15 20.19 -26.17
CA SER A 9 -8.40 21.15 -25.37
C SER A 9 -7.69 20.48 -24.18
N ILE A 10 -6.40 20.76 -24.02
CA ILE A 10 -5.58 20.20 -22.95
C ILE A 10 -5.47 21.26 -21.86
N SER A 11 -6.11 21.03 -20.72
CA SER A 11 -5.76 21.79 -19.52
C SER A 11 -4.42 21.27 -18.98
N PRO A 12 -3.39 22.13 -18.87
CA PRO A 12 -2.07 21.73 -18.39
C PRO A 12 -2.10 21.30 -16.90
N ASN A 13 -3.12 21.73 -16.15
CA ASN A 13 -3.24 21.48 -14.71
C ASN A 13 -3.96 20.17 -14.36
N ILE A 14 -4.23 19.29 -15.33
CA ILE A 14 -4.90 18.01 -15.08
C ILE A 14 -3.92 16.97 -14.51
N ILE A 15 -4.14 16.59 -13.25
CA ILE A 15 -3.46 15.45 -12.63
C ILE A 15 -4.20 14.16 -13.00
N ARG A 16 -3.59 13.35 -13.87
CA ARG A 16 -4.14 12.03 -14.24
C ARG A 16 -4.11 11.08 -13.04
N LYS A 17 -5.10 10.17 -12.97
CA LYS A 17 -5.22 9.12 -11.93
C LYS A 17 -5.28 9.68 -10.49
N LYS A 18 -5.77 10.90 -10.32
CA LYS A 18 -6.02 11.49 -9.00
C LYS A 18 -7.08 10.66 -8.27
N HIS A 19 -6.82 10.37 -6.99
CA HIS A 19 -7.81 9.73 -6.12
C HIS A 19 -8.92 10.73 -5.76
N LEU A 20 -10.15 10.25 -5.60
CA LEU A 20 -11.21 11.05 -5.01
C LEU A 20 -10.83 11.49 -3.60
N ASN A 21 -11.27 12.69 -3.24
CA ASN A 21 -11.17 13.18 -1.87
C ASN A 21 -12.17 12.46 -0.96
N ILE A 22 -11.93 12.48 0.34
CA ILE A 22 -12.82 11.88 1.34
C ILE A 22 -14.21 12.49 1.23
N SER A 23 -14.32 13.81 1.23
CA SER A 23 -15.60 14.54 1.13
C SER A 23 -16.41 14.16 -0.11
N THR A 24 -15.74 14.01 -1.27
CA THR A 24 -16.42 13.59 -2.51
C THR A 24 -16.93 12.16 -2.44
N ARG A 25 -16.23 11.26 -1.74
CA ARG A 25 -16.73 9.89 -1.52
C ARG A 25 -17.88 9.87 -0.53
N SER A 26 -17.81 10.66 0.55
CA SER A 26 -18.90 10.80 1.52
C SER A 26 -20.18 11.30 0.85
N MET A 27 -20.07 12.28 -0.06
CA MET A 27 -21.20 12.78 -0.84
C MET A 27 -21.83 11.70 -1.72
N ILE A 28 -21.01 10.93 -2.44
CA ILE A 28 -21.49 9.79 -3.26
C ILE A 28 -22.23 8.76 -2.39
N LEU A 29 -21.63 8.36 -1.26
CA LEU A 29 -22.22 7.35 -0.38
C LEU A 29 -23.49 7.86 0.28
N GLY A 30 -23.52 9.11 0.74
CA GLY A 30 -24.71 9.73 1.30
C GLY A 30 -25.87 9.76 0.31
N ALA A 31 -25.62 10.19 -0.93
CA ALA A 31 -26.63 10.19 -1.99
C ALA A 31 -27.13 8.77 -2.32
N HIS A 32 -26.23 7.80 -2.41
CA HIS A 32 -26.59 6.40 -2.63
C HIS A 32 -27.41 5.81 -1.48
N HIS A 33 -27.05 6.08 -0.23
CA HIS A 33 -27.83 5.68 0.95
C HIS A 33 -29.20 6.36 1.01
N GLY A 34 -29.32 7.56 0.47
CA GLY A 34 -30.59 8.26 0.26
C GLY A 34 -31.44 7.72 -0.90
N GLY A 35 -31.00 6.67 -1.59
CA GLY A 35 -31.74 6.01 -2.68
C GLY A 35 -31.49 6.61 -4.07
N ALA A 36 -30.59 7.59 -4.22
CA ALA A 36 -30.28 8.15 -5.52
C ALA A 36 -29.60 7.12 -6.44
N SER A 37 -30.02 7.10 -7.70
CA SER A 37 -29.43 6.29 -8.75
C SER A 37 -28.03 6.79 -9.14
N VAL A 38 -27.22 5.91 -9.72
CA VAL A 38 -25.87 6.27 -10.20
C VAL A 38 -25.91 7.38 -11.26
N ALA A 39 -27.00 7.48 -12.04
CA ALA A 39 -27.19 8.54 -13.03
C ALA A 39 -27.38 9.91 -12.36
N GLU A 40 -28.29 9.99 -11.39
CA GLU A 40 -28.53 11.22 -10.63
C GLU A 40 -27.27 11.68 -9.88
N ILE A 41 -26.52 10.74 -9.28
CA ILE A 41 -25.25 11.06 -8.60
C ILE A 41 -24.23 11.59 -9.60
N LYS A 42 -24.15 11.02 -10.81
CA LYS A 42 -23.24 11.52 -11.85
C LYS A 42 -23.59 12.94 -12.24
N ASP A 43 -24.87 13.20 -12.52
CA ASP A 43 -25.30 14.51 -13.02
C ASP A 43 -25.14 15.59 -11.92
N PHE A 44 -25.24 15.21 -10.65
CA PHE A 44 -24.95 16.09 -9.52
C PHE A 44 -23.46 16.33 -9.25
N THR A 45 -22.61 15.30 -9.38
CA THR A 45 -21.19 15.38 -8.95
C THR A 45 -20.19 15.56 -10.10
N ASP A 46 -20.62 15.42 -11.35
CA ASP A 46 -19.78 15.34 -12.56
C ASP A 46 -18.71 14.22 -12.48
N ILE A 47 -18.99 13.17 -11.71
CA ILE A 47 -18.09 12.02 -11.56
C ILE A 47 -18.52 10.90 -12.51
N PRO A 48 -17.59 10.26 -13.24
CA PRO A 48 -17.94 9.17 -14.15
C PRO A 48 -18.65 8.01 -13.47
N HIS A 49 -19.65 7.42 -14.14
CA HIS A 49 -20.42 6.25 -13.66
C HIS A 49 -19.53 5.11 -13.13
N THR A 50 -18.44 4.79 -13.82
CA THR A 50 -17.52 3.72 -13.42
C THR A 50 -16.91 4.00 -12.05
N THR A 51 -16.56 5.26 -11.80
CA THR A 51 -15.95 5.72 -10.55
C THR A 51 -16.96 5.70 -9.41
N ILE A 52 -18.20 6.11 -9.66
CA ILE A 52 -19.29 6.07 -8.67
C ILE A 52 -19.58 4.61 -8.27
N ARG A 53 -19.79 3.72 -9.25
CA ARG A 53 -20.01 2.28 -9.00
C ARG A 53 -18.86 1.65 -8.22
N ASP A 54 -17.62 1.93 -8.62
CA ASP A 54 -16.44 1.44 -7.92
C ASP A 54 -16.36 1.95 -6.48
N THR A 55 -16.75 3.20 -6.24
CA THR A 55 -16.74 3.81 -4.91
C THR A 55 -17.78 3.14 -4.01
N ILE A 56 -19.00 2.94 -4.51
CA ILE A 56 -20.07 2.23 -3.79
C ILE A 56 -19.62 0.79 -3.49
N LYS A 57 -19.16 0.05 -4.50
CA LYS A 57 -18.71 -1.35 -4.33
C LYS A 57 -17.56 -1.51 -3.33
N LYS A 58 -16.61 -0.57 -3.32
CA LYS A 58 -15.43 -0.63 -2.44
C LYS A 58 -15.69 -0.04 -1.05
N SER A 59 -16.84 0.57 -0.80
CA SER A 59 -17.15 1.25 0.47
C SER A 59 -17.03 0.30 1.66
N THR A 60 -17.56 -0.92 1.55
CA THR A 60 -17.52 -1.93 2.62
C THR A 60 -16.10 -2.36 3.00
N THR A 61 -15.15 -2.35 2.06
CA THR A 61 -13.76 -2.78 2.31
C THR A 61 -12.86 -1.63 2.78
N ARG A 62 -13.27 -0.38 2.59
CA ARG A 62 -12.46 0.79 2.93
C ARG A 62 -12.53 1.09 4.44
N PRO A 63 -11.43 1.58 5.04
CA PRO A 63 -11.51 2.16 6.38
C PRO A 63 -12.47 3.36 6.35
N ASN A 64 -13.35 3.43 7.36
CA ASN A 64 -14.37 4.48 7.50
C ASN A 64 -15.23 4.70 6.24
N MET A 65 -15.36 3.66 5.40
CA MET A 65 -16.07 3.61 4.12
C MET A 65 -15.58 4.57 3.01
N THR A 66 -14.76 5.57 3.37
CA THR A 66 -14.44 6.73 2.52
C THR A 66 -12.94 6.92 2.34
N GLU A 67 -12.10 6.34 3.20
CA GLU A 67 -10.67 6.53 3.13
C GLU A 67 -10.02 5.67 2.03
N SER A 68 -8.85 6.12 1.59
CA SER A 68 -8.04 5.39 0.62
C SER A 68 -7.29 4.26 1.31
N MET A 69 -7.48 3.03 0.87
CA MET A 69 -6.65 1.91 1.34
C MET A 69 -5.18 2.13 0.94
N PRO A 70 -4.23 1.79 1.83
CA PRO A 70 -2.82 1.79 1.47
C PRO A 70 -2.59 0.81 0.31
N ARG A 71 -1.68 1.16 -0.60
CA ARG A 71 -1.28 0.23 -1.67
C ARG A 71 -0.52 -0.93 -1.07
N SER A 72 -0.70 -2.13 -1.64
CA SER A 72 0.21 -3.22 -1.37
C SER A 72 1.62 -2.80 -1.81
N GLY A 73 2.55 -2.82 -0.86
CA GLY A 73 3.97 -2.61 -1.15
C GLY A 73 4.53 -3.78 -1.94
N ARG A 74 5.77 -3.61 -2.44
CA ARG A 74 6.52 -4.72 -3.03
C ARG A 74 6.68 -5.84 -1.98
N PRO A 75 6.46 -7.11 -2.34
CA PRO A 75 6.75 -8.23 -1.45
C PRO A 75 8.19 -8.17 -0.94
N ARG A 76 8.40 -8.57 0.32
CA ARG A 76 9.75 -8.65 0.91
C ARG A 76 10.53 -9.78 0.22
N VAL A 77 11.85 -9.61 0.12
CA VAL A 77 12.76 -10.61 -0.48
C VAL A 77 12.81 -11.89 0.35
N PHE A 78 12.61 -11.79 1.66
CA PHE A 78 12.69 -12.90 2.61
C PHE A 78 11.31 -13.31 3.11
N THR A 79 11.18 -14.59 3.44
CA THR A 79 9.96 -15.13 4.04
C THR A 79 9.92 -14.91 5.56
N PRO A 80 8.75 -15.05 6.22
CA PRO A 80 8.67 -15.01 7.67
C PRO A 80 9.52 -16.09 8.37
N ARG A 81 9.71 -17.24 7.72
CA ARG A 81 10.58 -18.33 8.21
C ARG A 81 12.04 -17.90 8.21
N ASP A 82 12.49 -17.26 7.14
CA ASP A 82 13.86 -16.76 7.00
C ASP A 82 14.17 -15.70 8.05
N LYS A 83 13.23 -14.76 8.25
CA LYS A 83 13.34 -13.75 9.33
C LYS A 83 13.52 -14.42 10.69
N ARG A 84 12.71 -15.44 11.00
CA ARG A 84 12.78 -16.16 12.28
C ARG A 84 14.10 -16.92 12.43
N ARG A 85 14.58 -17.58 11.38
CA ARG A 85 15.88 -18.26 11.37
C ARG A 85 17.01 -17.26 11.64
N LEU A 86 17.02 -16.14 10.93
CA LEU A 86 18.00 -15.06 11.12
C LEU A 86 18.05 -14.57 12.57
N LEU A 87 16.88 -14.26 13.16
CA LEU A 87 16.78 -13.75 14.53
C LEU A 87 17.22 -14.78 15.57
N LEU A 88 16.94 -16.07 15.35
CA LEU A 88 17.38 -17.15 16.24
C LEU A 88 18.91 -17.23 16.28
N PHE A 89 19.55 -17.34 15.11
CA PHE A 89 21.01 -17.46 15.03
C PHE A 89 21.74 -16.21 15.53
N ALA A 90 21.20 -15.02 15.25
CA ALA A 90 21.75 -13.76 15.75
C ALA A 90 21.71 -13.64 17.28
N ARG A 91 20.68 -14.20 17.92
CA ARG A 91 20.56 -14.23 19.39
C ARG A 91 21.45 -15.30 20.03
N LEU A 92 21.58 -16.46 19.39
CA LEU A 92 22.48 -17.52 19.86
C LEU A 92 23.95 -17.13 19.73
N ASN A 93 24.31 -16.39 18.67
CA ASN A 93 25.68 -15.98 18.37
C ASN A 93 25.76 -14.44 18.27
N PRO A 94 25.72 -13.71 19.39
CA PRO A 94 25.62 -12.25 19.39
C PRO A 94 26.86 -11.52 18.83
N GLN A 95 28.01 -12.21 18.70
CA GLN A 95 29.25 -11.65 18.16
C GLN A 95 29.56 -12.09 16.72
N CYS A 96 28.70 -12.90 16.08
CA CYS A 96 28.98 -13.37 14.72
C CYS A 96 28.91 -12.24 13.70
N THR A 97 29.74 -12.33 12.65
CA THR A 97 29.76 -11.33 11.59
C THR A 97 28.56 -11.50 10.64
N TYR A 98 28.27 -10.49 9.80
CA TYR A 98 27.21 -10.62 8.78
C TYR A 98 27.48 -11.78 7.81
N ASN A 99 28.75 -12.05 7.49
CA ASN A 99 29.13 -13.14 6.59
C ASN A 99 28.88 -14.50 7.25
N GLU A 100 29.30 -14.67 8.51
CA GLU A 100 29.04 -15.88 9.28
C GLU A 100 27.54 -16.13 9.44
N LEU A 101 26.78 -15.09 9.73
CA LEU A 101 25.33 -15.18 9.87
C LEU A 101 24.67 -15.64 8.55
N ARG A 102 25.14 -15.16 7.40
CA ARG A 102 24.69 -15.65 6.09
C ARG A 102 25.03 -17.12 5.89
N SER A 103 26.26 -17.53 6.19
CA SER A 103 26.70 -18.92 6.08
C SER A 103 25.88 -19.88 6.96
N LEU A 104 25.60 -19.49 8.21
CA LEU A 104 24.83 -20.30 9.16
C LEU A 104 23.34 -20.40 8.76
N THR A 105 22.79 -19.31 8.22
CA THR A 105 21.37 -19.24 7.88
C THR A 105 21.07 -19.70 6.45
N GLY A 106 22.07 -19.74 5.57
CA GLY A 106 21.92 -20.00 4.13
C GLY A 106 21.11 -18.91 3.42
N LEU A 107 20.96 -17.72 4.03
CA LEU A 107 20.14 -16.64 3.51
C LEU A 107 21.00 -15.64 2.73
N ASP A 108 20.60 -15.33 1.50
CA ASP A 108 21.20 -14.27 0.71
C ASP A 108 20.43 -12.96 0.92
N MET A 109 20.85 -12.20 1.94
CA MET A 109 20.28 -10.89 2.27
C MET A 109 21.39 -9.84 2.38
N SER A 110 21.09 -8.62 1.92
CA SER A 110 21.98 -7.48 2.09
C SER A 110 22.10 -7.07 3.56
N ASN A 111 23.25 -6.47 3.93
CA ASN A 111 23.48 -6.01 5.30
C ASN A 111 22.42 -4.99 5.76
N SER A 112 21.97 -4.10 4.86
CA SER A 112 20.89 -3.14 5.16
C SER A 112 19.57 -3.83 5.50
N THR A 113 19.27 -4.94 4.83
CA THR A 113 18.06 -5.74 5.12
C THR A 113 18.16 -6.39 6.49
N ILE A 114 19.32 -6.98 6.82
CA ILE A 114 19.58 -7.59 8.13
C ILE A 114 19.48 -6.54 9.24
N LYS A 115 20.14 -5.37 9.08
CA LYS A 115 20.06 -4.25 10.04
C LYS A 115 18.62 -3.79 10.27
N ARG A 116 17.83 -3.64 9.19
CA ARG A 116 16.42 -3.27 9.30
C ARG A 116 15.60 -4.32 10.04
N ILE A 117 15.85 -5.61 9.79
CA ILE A 117 15.19 -6.69 10.52
C ILE A 117 15.56 -6.63 12.01
N PHE A 118 16.82 -6.37 12.34
CA PHE A 118 17.27 -6.25 13.72
C PHE A 118 16.64 -5.05 14.45
N SER A 119 16.63 -3.87 13.82
CA SER A 119 15.97 -2.69 14.40
C SER A 119 14.47 -2.88 14.58
N GLU A 120 13.77 -3.45 13.58
CA GLU A 120 12.35 -3.83 13.67
C GLU A 120 12.07 -4.84 14.81
N ASN A 121 13.09 -5.48 15.40
CA ASN A 121 12.95 -6.55 16.41
C ASN A 121 13.74 -6.24 17.69
N GLY A 122 14.09 -4.97 17.91
CA GLY A 122 14.73 -4.49 19.16
C GLY A 122 16.19 -4.89 19.34
N ILE A 123 16.87 -5.37 18.30
CA ILE A 123 18.30 -5.68 18.33
C ILE A 123 19.05 -4.46 17.77
N THR A 124 19.42 -3.52 18.65
CA THR A 124 20.10 -2.28 18.26
C THR A 124 21.62 -2.36 18.39
N ASN A 125 22.12 -3.03 19.43
CA ASN A 125 23.54 -3.17 19.73
C ASN A 125 24.03 -4.61 19.44
N TRP A 126 23.86 -5.05 18.19
CA TRP A 126 24.37 -6.36 17.79
C TRP A 126 25.90 -6.32 17.74
N GLY A 127 26.55 -7.14 18.57
CA GLY A 127 28.00 -7.10 18.85
C GLY A 127 28.87 -7.74 17.77
N ALA A 128 28.40 -7.79 16.52
CA ALA A 128 29.17 -8.27 15.39
C ALA A 128 30.44 -7.41 15.22
N LYS A 129 31.60 -8.06 15.19
CA LYS A 129 32.88 -7.43 14.86
C LYS A 129 33.15 -7.41 13.36
#